data_AF-A0A4Q3XUE6-F1
#
_entry.id   AF-A0A4Q3XUE6-F1
#
_cell.length_a   1.000
_cell.length_b   1.000
_cell.length_c   1.000
_cell.angle_alpha   90.00
_cell.angle_beta   90.00
_cell.angle_gamma   90.00
#
_symmetry.space_group_name_H-M   'P 1'
#
loop_
_entity.id
_entity.type
_entity.pdbx_description
1 polymer ?
#
loop_
_entity_poly.entity_id
_entity_poly.type
_entity_poly.pdbx_seq_one_letter_code
_entity_poly.pdbx_strand_id
1 'polypeptide(L)'
;MQHRALTAARVDVMVRTTRQFKQRTVGSIVSQTLACALFVAGIWTSNAVAATERSGEDVFLTCRIEGRDREASVSLSDIGATYRYGPSSSEPELTLTSPLADLDYVRHNGPAGTVDEIMTFANGDTTYRFETGLRNGTQPDPSALLPFGRLTISRSGSELARLPCRPDTIERAHDRLLARMRDIGRERASDGVGFPNYTIHDLAAASASPPCEVENNVDTCWSRGVSAARGGDLKAALEHYDMSCAARIMTAGCYEAGKLYLQNRQLRGYVRARQSLVRTCDGDDSGQGPYACKYLGWMYLTGTGVERDLTQAFVALSKACFLHNDAILIDGEGCHFLGQVIFETRAPS
;
A
#
# COMPACT_ATOMS: atom_id res chain seq x y z
N MET A 1 51.91 -32.81 5.36
CA MET A 1 51.61 -33.54 4.11
C MET A 1 51.20 -32.52 3.06
N GLN A 2 51.81 -32.66 1.87
CA GLN A 2 51.60 -32.01 0.57
C GLN A 2 50.12 -31.72 0.24
N HIS A 3 49.66 -30.85 -0.68
CA HIS A 3 50.16 -30.02 -1.80
C HIS A 3 48.97 -29.07 -2.10
N ARG A 4 49.08 -27.82 -2.57
CA ARG A 4 49.25 -27.44 -4.00
C ARG A 4 49.20 -25.90 -4.11
N ALA A 5 50.07 -25.36 -4.97
CA ALA A 5 50.10 -23.98 -5.42
C ALA A 5 49.13 -23.71 -6.58
N LEU A 6 48.86 -22.43 -6.88
CA LEU A 6 48.69 -21.79 -8.22
C LEU A 6 48.26 -20.32 -7.98
N THR A 7 49.19 -19.36 -8.05
CA THR A 7 49.54 -18.43 -9.17
C THR A 7 48.65 -17.20 -9.36
N ALA A 8 49.34 -16.07 -9.44
CA ALA A 8 48.89 -14.71 -9.69
C ALA A 8 48.68 -14.40 -11.18
N ALA A 9 47.81 -13.43 -11.49
CA ALA A 9 47.89 -12.53 -12.65
C ALA A 9 46.92 -11.33 -12.45
N ARG A 10 47.48 -10.14 -12.22
CA ARG A 10 47.53 -8.97 -13.13
C ARG A 10 46.21 -8.22 -13.34
N VAL A 11 46.17 -7.07 -12.67
CA VAL A 11 45.31 -5.90 -12.94
C VAL A 11 45.98 -5.11 -14.05
N ASP A 12 45.25 -4.75 -15.10
CA ASP A 12 45.66 -3.68 -16.01
C ASP A 12 44.47 -2.83 -16.47
N VAL A 13 44.80 -1.54 -16.57
CA VAL A 13 43.96 -0.36 -16.74
C VAL A 13 43.65 -0.13 -18.22
N MET A 14 42.43 0.32 -18.57
CA MET A 14 42.31 1.25 -19.70
C MET A 14 41.10 2.18 -19.59
N VAL A 15 41.39 3.41 -19.15
CA VAL A 15 40.60 4.62 -19.37
C VAL A 15 40.93 5.14 -20.77
N ARG A 16 39.94 5.42 -21.62
CA ARG A 16 40.09 6.37 -22.74
C ARG A 16 38.81 7.14 -23.03
N THR A 17 39.00 8.45 -23.06
CA THR A 17 38.10 9.57 -23.25
C THR A 17 37.85 9.89 -24.74
N THR A 18 36.69 10.50 -24.99
CA THR A 18 36.36 11.49 -26.04
C THR A 18 36.47 11.11 -27.53
N ARG A 19 35.36 11.27 -28.27
CA ARG A 19 35.18 12.36 -29.25
C ARG A 19 33.75 12.45 -29.79
N GLN A 20 33.18 13.64 -29.68
CA GLN A 20 32.02 14.13 -30.40
C GLN A 20 32.30 14.19 -31.90
N PHE A 21 31.30 13.89 -32.74
CA PHE A 21 31.26 14.39 -34.12
C PHE A 21 29.90 15.00 -34.45
N LYS A 22 29.95 16.34 -34.51
CA LYS A 22 29.15 17.35 -35.20
C LYS A 22 28.14 16.89 -36.25
N GLN A 23 26.93 17.45 -36.12
CA GLN A 23 25.98 17.77 -37.18
C GLN A 23 26.58 18.73 -38.24
N ARG A 24 26.20 18.56 -39.51
CA ARG A 24 26.05 19.58 -40.57
C ARG A 24 25.26 18.94 -41.74
N THR A 25 23.96 19.19 -41.90
CA THR A 25 23.27 20.24 -42.71
C THR A 25 23.44 20.11 -44.24
N VAL A 26 22.31 20.38 -44.94
CA VAL A 26 22.09 20.63 -46.38
C VAL A 26 21.84 19.35 -47.22
N GLY A 27 20.79 19.18 -48.03
CA GLY A 27 19.69 20.01 -48.51
C GLY A 27 19.25 19.51 -49.91
N SER A 28 17.95 19.61 -50.23
CA SER A 28 17.33 19.55 -51.58
C SER A 28 17.21 18.16 -52.27
N ILE A 29 16.03 17.55 -52.36
CA ILE A 29 15.02 17.66 -53.45
C ILE A 29 15.59 17.38 -54.85
N VAL A 30 15.29 16.21 -55.43
CA VAL A 30 14.83 16.01 -56.84
C VAL A 30 13.96 14.73 -56.91
N SER A 31 12.94 14.81 -57.76
CA SER A 31 11.79 13.94 -57.96
C SER A 31 12.02 12.83 -59.01
N GLN A 32 11.25 11.73 -58.89
CA GLN A 32 10.74 10.81 -59.92
C GLN A 32 11.69 9.88 -60.71
N THR A 33 11.50 8.56 -60.61
CA THR A 33 10.71 7.75 -61.58
C THR A 33 10.70 6.25 -61.23
N LEU A 34 9.62 5.59 -61.67
CA LEU A 34 9.17 4.21 -61.44
C LEU A 34 10.18 3.09 -61.77
N ALA A 35 10.16 2.04 -60.95
CA ALA A 35 10.28 0.66 -61.44
C ALA A 35 9.44 -0.29 -60.54
N CYS A 36 8.36 -0.83 -61.13
CA CYS A 36 7.52 -1.88 -60.54
C CYS A 36 8.31 -3.18 -60.36
N ALA A 37 8.32 -3.71 -59.14
CA ALA A 37 8.59 -5.12 -58.87
C ALA A 37 7.43 -5.68 -58.02
N LEU A 38 6.60 -6.49 -58.64
CA LEU A 38 5.52 -7.25 -58.01
C LEU A 38 6.13 -8.30 -57.06
N PHE A 39 6.18 -7.98 -55.76
CA PHE A 39 6.29 -9.00 -54.72
C PHE A 39 4.90 -9.35 -54.23
N VAL A 40 4.45 -10.56 -54.57
CA VAL A 40 3.29 -11.19 -53.94
C VAL A 40 3.69 -11.57 -52.52
N ALA A 41 3.54 -10.64 -51.58
CA ALA A 41 3.59 -10.93 -50.16
C ALA A 41 2.20 -11.43 -49.76
N GLY A 42 2.10 -12.73 -49.46
CA GLY A 42 0.91 -13.31 -48.86
C GLY A 42 0.56 -12.55 -47.57
N ILE A 43 -0.62 -11.94 -47.54
CA ILE A 43 -1.17 -11.30 -46.36
C ILE A 43 -1.51 -12.42 -45.38
N TRP A 44 -0.58 -12.72 -44.47
CA TRP A 44 -0.94 -13.36 -43.22
C TRP A 44 -1.65 -12.28 -42.40
N THR A 45 -2.99 -12.30 -42.40
CA THR A 45 -3.77 -11.58 -41.41
C THR A 45 -3.51 -12.28 -40.07
N SER A 46 -2.46 -11.87 -39.37
CA SER A 46 -2.38 -12.12 -37.93
C SER A 46 -3.56 -11.37 -37.32
N ASN A 47 -4.63 -12.11 -37.01
CA ASN A 47 -5.67 -11.67 -36.11
C ASN A 47 -5.02 -11.49 -34.73
N ALA A 48 -4.33 -10.37 -34.54
CA ALA A 48 -4.12 -9.84 -33.22
C ALA A 48 -5.52 -9.43 -32.73
N VAL A 49 -6.15 -10.31 -31.95
CA VAL A 49 -7.30 -9.94 -31.15
C VAL A 49 -6.78 -8.90 -30.18
N ALA A 50 -6.94 -7.63 -30.55
CA ALA A 50 -6.76 -6.52 -29.64
C ALA A 50 -7.73 -6.79 -28.49
N ALA A 51 -7.19 -6.98 -27.27
CA ALA A 51 -8.00 -6.85 -26.07
C ALA A 51 -8.68 -5.48 -26.18
N THR A 52 -10.01 -5.50 -26.31
CA THR A 52 -10.79 -4.26 -26.46
C THR A 52 -10.53 -3.41 -25.23
N GLU A 53 -9.82 -2.29 -25.39
CA GLU A 53 -9.93 -1.16 -24.46
C GLU A 53 -11.41 -0.73 -24.51
N ARG A 54 -12.18 -1.17 -23.51
CA ARG A 54 -13.62 -0.91 -23.44
C ARG A 54 -13.81 0.53 -22.97
N SER A 55 -13.93 1.44 -23.93
CA SER A 55 -14.10 2.87 -23.71
C SER A 55 -15.22 3.16 -22.71
N GLY A 56 -14.93 3.90 -21.63
CA GLY A 56 -15.91 4.32 -20.62
C GLY A 56 -15.97 3.48 -19.34
N GLU A 57 -15.14 2.43 -19.25
CA GLU A 57 -14.98 1.65 -18.00
C GLU A 57 -13.62 1.92 -17.36
N ASP A 58 -13.63 2.20 -16.06
CA ASP A 58 -12.42 2.39 -15.24
C ASP A 58 -12.12 1.09 -14.49
N VAL A 59 -11.16 0.31 -14.99
CA VAL A 59 -10.71 -0.92 -14.33
C VAL A 59 -9.86 -0.53 -13.12
N PHE A 60 -10.34 -0.85 -11.91
CA PHE A 60 -9.65 -0.51 -10.67
C PHE A 60 -9.10 -1.74 -9.94
N LEU A 61 -9.48 -2.94 -10.37
CA LEU A 61 -8.95 -4.19 -9.83
C LEU A 61 -8.82 -5.22 -10.95
N THR A 62 -7.63 -5.80 -11.09
CA THR A 62 -7.42 -7.03 -11.88
C THR A 62 -6.50 -8.00 -11.16
N CYS A 63 -6.67 -9.30 -11.40
CA CYS A 63 -5.71 -10.32 -11.04
C CYS A 63 -5.82 -11.55 -11.95
N ARG A 64 -4.67 -12.16 -12.28
CA ARG A 64 -4.65 -13.50 -12.89
C ARG A 64 -4.82 -14.56 -11.83
N ILE A 65 -5.58 -15.60 -12.14
CA ILE A 65 -5.83 -16.72 -11.22
C ILE A 65 -4.65 -17.69 -11.23
N GLU A 66 -4.21 -18.09 -10.04
CA GLU A 66 -3.09 -19.02 -9.90
C GLU A 66 -3.39 -20.37 -10.56
N GLY A 67 -2.42 -20.88 -11.34
CA GLY A 67 -2.52 -22.15 -12.04
C GLY A 67 -3.57 -22.20 -13.16
N ARG A 68 -4.11 -21.05 -13.60
CA ARG A 68 -5.13 -20.97 -14.64
C ARG A 68 -4.81 -19.88 -15.65
N ASP A 69 -5.21 -20.10 -16.90
CA ASP A 69 -5.24 -19.03 -17.90
C ASP A 69 -6.56 -18.25 -17.81
N ARG A 70 -6.82 -17.69 -16.63
CA ARG A 70 -8.03 -16.93 -16.31
C ARG A 70 -7.65 -15.71 -15.50
N GLU A 71 -8.44 -14.66 -15.66
CA GLU A 71 -8.31 -13.38 -14.99
C GLU A 71 -9.66 -13.02 -14.36
N ALA A 72 -9.61 -12.36 -13.21
CA ALA A 72 -10.74 -11.71 -12.58
C ALA A 72 -10.49 -10.20 -12.52
N SER A 73 -11.49 -9.41 -12.90
CA SER A 73 -11.39 -7.95 -12.88
C SER A 73 -12.66 -7.31 -12.37
N VAL A 74 -12.54 -6.11 -11.80
CA VAL A 74 -13.67 -5.23 -11.47
C VAL A 74 -13.44 -3.86 -12.09
N SER A 75 -14.42 -3.39 -12.86
CA SER A 75 -14.44 -2.05 -13.43
C SER A 75 -15.62 -1.23 -12.92
N LEU A 76 -15.48 0.08 -13.00
CA LEU A 76 -16.51 1.05 -12.63
C LEU A 76 -17.00 1.78 -13.88
N SER A 77 -18.31 1.98 -13.93
CA SER A 77 -18.99 2.74 -14.98
C SER A 77 -20.12 3.57 -14.35
N ASP A 78 -20.96 4.19 -15.17
CA ASP A 78 -22.13 4.92 -14.69
C ASP A 78 -23.24 4.01 -14.15
N ILE A 79 -23.26 2.73 -14.58
CA ILE A 79 -24.30 1.78 -14.19
C ILE A 79 -23.95 0.97 -12.92
N GLY A 80 -22.70 1.06 -12.44
CA GLY A 80 -22.26 0.37 -11.23
C GLY A 80 -20.86 -0.21 -11.32
N ALA A 81 -20.60 -1.20 -10.46
CA ALA A 81 -19.41 -2.04 -10.52
C ALA A 81 -19.70 -3.29 -11.36
N THR A 82 -18.77 -3.64 -12.25
CA THR A 82 -18.88 -4.81 -13.11
C THR A 82 -17.72 -5.76 -12.85
N TYR A 83 -18.05 -6.92 -12.30
CA TYR A 83 -17.15 -8.05 -12.14
C TYR A 83 -17.09 -8.89 -13.42
N ARG A 84 -15.87 -9.28 -13.80
CA ARG A 84 -15.63 -10.17 -14.93
C ARG A 84 -14.68 -11.29 -14.56
N TYR A 85 -14.91 -12.44 -15.17
CA TYR A 85 -14.05 -13.60 -15.08
C TYR A 85 -13.94 -14.28 -16.45
N GLY A 86 -12.73 -14.58 -16.89
CA GLY A 86 -12.50 -15.26 -18.17
C GLY A 86 -11.04 -15.20 -18.61
N PRO A 87 -10.72 -15.62 -19.85
CA PRO A 87 -9.38 -15.46 -20.41
C PRO A 87 -9.03 -13.98 -20.59
N SER A 88 -7.76 -13.61 -20.38
CA SER A 88 -7.28 -12.22 -20.50
C SER A 88 -7.33 -11.65 -21.92
N SER A 89 -7.45 -12.49 -22.95
CA SER A 89 -7.35 -12.10 -24.37
C SER A 89 -8.64 -12.31 -25.17
N SER A 90 -9.74 -12.66 -24.52
CA SER A 90 -11.02 -12.94 -25.18
C SER A 90 -12.21 -12.40 -24.39
N GLU A 91 -13.41 -12.62 -24.91
CA GLU A 91 -14.64 -12.30 -24.16
C GLU A 91 -14.66 -13.03 -22.79
N PRO A 92 -15.10 -12.33 -21.71
CA PRO A 92 -15.26 -12.94 -20.40
C PRO A 92 -16.30 -14.06 -20.42
N GLU A 93 -16.04 -15.11 -19.64
CA GLU A 93 -16.95 -16.23 -19.45
C GLU A 93 -18.12 -15.86 -18.52
N LEU A 94 -17.90 -14.87 -17.65
CA LEU A 94 -18.88 -14.36 -16.71
C LEU A 94 -18.72 -12.85 -16.60
N THR A 95 -19.85 -12.14 -16.67
CA THR A 95 -19.95 -10.71 -16.39
C THR A 95 -21.14 -10.48 -15.47
N LEU A 96 -20.91 -9.85 -14.33
CA LEU A 96 -21.94 -9.49 -13.35
C LEU A 96 -21.82 -8.00 -13.04
N THR A 97 -22.94 -7.30 -13.06
CA THR A 97 -23.00 -5.88 -12.72
C THR A 97 -23.87 -5.68 -11.49
N SER A 98 -23.41 -4.84 -10.57
CA SER A 98 -24.16 -4.44 -9.39
C SER A 98 -24.14 -2.91 -9.27
N PRO A 99 -25.30 -2.25 -9.10
CA PRO A 99 -25.35 -0.83 -8.76
C PRO A 99 -24.50 -0.55 -7.52
N LEU A 100 -23.79 0.59 -7.49
CA LEU A 100 -22.93 0.93 -6.34
C LEU A 100 -23.72 1.12 -5.03
N ALA A 101 -25.00 1.46 -5.12
CA ALA A 101 -25.89 1.55 -3.96
C ALA A 101 -26.13 0.17 -3.31
N ASP A 102 -26.20 -0.88 -4.13
CA ASP A 102 -26.60 -2.24 -3.71
C ASP A 102 -25.42 -3.22 -3.61
N LEU A 103 -24.23 -2.85 -4.13
CA LEU A 103 -23.05 -3.70 -4.09
C LEU A 103 -22.72 -4.09 -2.65
N ASP A 104 -22.68 -5.39 -2.36
CA ASP A 104 -22.18 -5.89 -1.09
C ASP A 104 -20.68 -5.60 -1.00
N TYR A 105 -20.32 -4.67 -0.12
CA TYR A 105 -18.97 -4.15 0.02
C TYR A 105 -18.61 -4.03 1.48
N VAL A 106 -17.50 -4.65 1.87
CA VAL A 106 -16.99 -4.63 3.24
C VAL A 106 -15.52 -4.23 3.22
N ARG A 107 -15.10 -3.48 4.24
CA ARG A 107 -13.69 -3.21 4.50
C ARG A 107 -13.30 -3.73 5.88
N HIS A 108 -12.23 -4.50 5.93
CA HIS A 108 -11.66 -4.96 7.19
C HIS A 108 -10.22 -4.49 7.36
N ASN A 109 -9.86 -4.11 8.60
CA ASN A 109 -8.49 -3.85 9.02
C ASN A 109 -8.24 -4.71 10.26
N GLY A 110 -7.23 -5.58 10.22
CA GLY A 110 -6.98 -6.55 11.29
C GLY A 110 -5.51 -6.71 11.67
N PRO A 111 -5.21 -7.51 12.72
CA PRO A 111 -3.84 -7.68 13.22
C PRO A 111 -2.88 -8.38 12.23
N ALA A 112 -3.41 -9.15 11.28
CA ALA A 112 -2.64 -9.96 10.34
C ALA A 112 -2.48 -9.32 8.94
N GLY A 113 -3.02 -8.12 8.74
CA GLY A 113 -3.04 -7.44 7.46
C GLY A 113 -3.85 -6.16 7.54
N THR A 114 -3.44 -5.16 6.78
CA THR A 114 -4.13 -3.88 6.72
C THR A 114 -4.70 -3.72 5.31
N VAL A 115 -6.02 -3.51 5.24
CA VAL A 115 -6.85 -3.41 4.05
C VAL A 115 -7.26 -4.75 3.45
N ASP A 116 -8.46 -5.22 3.79
CA ASP A 116 -9.22 -6.18 3.00
C ASP A 116 -10.45 -5.47 2.41
N GLU A 117 -10.41 -5.15 1.13
CA GLU A 117 -11.58 -4.71 0.36
C GLU A 117 -12.27 -5.94 -0.20
N ILE A 118 -13.53 -6.13 0.18
CA ILE A 118 -14.30 -7.28 -0.27
C ILE A 118 -15.54 -6.80 -1.01
N MET A 119 -15.70 -7.30 -2.23
CA MET A 119 -16.91 -7.09 -3.04
C MET A 119 -17.58 -8.44 -3.29
N THR A 120 -18.88 -8.52 -3.09
CA THR A 120 -19.65 -9.72 -3.42
C THR A 120 -20.64 -9.41 -4.54
N PHE A 121 -20.51 -10.14 -5.65
CA PHE A 121 -21.46 -10.11 -6.77
C PHE A 121 -22.35 -11.35 -6.69
N ALA A 122 -23.64 -11.21 -7.02
CA ALA A 122 -24.60 -12.31 -6.95
C ALA A 122 -25.20 -12.63 -8.32
N ASN A 123 -25.50 -13.90 -8.55
CA ASN A 123 -26.28 -14.39 -9.68
C ASN A 123 -27.16 -15.55 -9.19
N GLY A 124 -28.45 -15.26 -8.94
CA GLY A 124 -29.35 -16.20 -8.28
C GLY A 124 -28.88 -16.54 -6.87
N ASP A 125 -28.74 -17.83 -6.57
CA ASP A 125 -28.25 -18.33 -5.28
C ASP A 125 -26.72 -18.44 -5.21
N THR A 126 -26.01 -18.04 -6.27
CA THR A 126 -24.55 -18.11 -6.37
C THR A 126 -23.93 -16.74 -6.13
N THR A 127 -22.91 -16.68 -5.27
CA THR A 127 -22.16 -15.47 -4.95
C THR A 127 -20.69 -15.60 -5.34
N TYR A 128 -20.12 -14.48 -5.76
CA TYR A 128 -18.74 -14.32 -6.22
C TYR A 128 -18.10 -13.23 -5.37
N ARG A 129 -17.40 -13.67 -4.33
CA ARG A 129 -16.76 -12.79 -3.35
C ARG A 129 -15.30 -12.58 -3.75
N PHE A 130 -14.97 -11.37 -4.18
CA PHE A 130 -13.62 -10.96 -4.52
C PHE A 130 -13.02 -10.15 -3.37
N GLU A 131 -12.10 -10.78 -2.66
CA GLU A 131 -11.34 -10.19 -1.56
C GLU A 131 -9.95 -9.81 -2.05
N THR A 132 -9.52 -8.60 -1.75
CA THR A 132 -8.17 -8.12 -2.06
C THR A 132 -7.60 -7.29 -0.94
N GLY A 133 -6.29 -7.33 -0.79
CA GLY A 133 -5.66 -6.64 0.32
C GLY A 133 -4.16 -6.75 0.37
N LEU A 134 -3.62 -6.33 1.51
CA LEU A 134 -2.20 -6.41 1.82
C LEU A 134 -2.02 -7.25 3.09
N ARG A 135 -1.17 -8.27 2.99
CA ARG A 135 -0.74 -9.08 4.14
C ARG A 135 0.65 -8.68 4.55
N ASN A 136 0.90 -8.76 5.85
CA ASN A 136 2.26 -8.66 6.35
C ASN A 136 3.10 -9.80 5.78
N GLY A 137 4.36 -9.50 5.48
CA GLY A 137 5.34 -10.48 5.08
C GLY A 137 5.60 -11.52 6.17
N THR A 138 6.38 -12.53 5.83
CA THR A 138 6.94 -13.48 6.79
C THR A 138 8.43 -13.20 6.95
N GLN A 139 9.10 -13.97 7.82
CA GLN A 139 10.55 -13.91 7.90
C GLN A 139 11.18 -14.14 6.52
N PRO A 140 12.20 -13.35 6.12
CA PRO A 140 13.03 -12.46 6.95
C PRO A 140 12.56 -11.00 7.03
N ASP A 141 11.42 -10.66 6.43
CA ASP A 141 10.87 -9.29 6.46
C ASP A 141 9.37 -9.28 6.77
N PRO A 142 8.99 -9.42 8.05
CA PRO A 142 7.58 -9.38 8.45
C PRO A 142 6.93 -8.01 8.23
N SER A 143 7.71 -6.98 7.90
CA SER A 143 7.21 -5.62 7.66
C SER A 143 6.90 -5.33 6.20
N ALA A 144 7.23 -6.25 5.29
CA ALA A 144 6.84 -6.15 3.89
C ALA A 144 5.31 -6.22 3.77
N LEU A 145 4.76 -5.51 2.78
CA LEU A 145 3.35 -5.63 2.40
C LEU A 145 3.25 -6.45 1.12
N LEU A 146 2.58 -7.59 1.22
CA LEU A 146 2.39 -8.52 0.12
C LEU A 146 0.95 -8.41 -0.39
N PRO A 147 0.74 -8.04 -1.67
CA PRO A 147 -0.59 -8.02 -2.24
C PRO A 147 -1.14 -9.44 -2.28
N PHE A 148 -2.42 -9.57 -1.95
CA PHE A 148 -3.13 -10.82 -2.12
C PHE A 148 -4.53 -10.54 -2.67
N GLY A 149 -5.04 -11.54 -3.38
CA GLY A 149 -6.38 -11.51 -3.92
C GLY A 149 -6.94 -12.93 -3.92
N ARG A 150 -8.25 -13.04 -3.73
CA ARG A 150 -8.93 -14.31 -3.65
C ARG A 150 -10.36 -14.17 -4.13
N LEU A 151 -10.75 -15.04 -5.04
CA LEU A 151 -12.13 -15.21 -5.46
C LEU A 151 -12.70 -16.45 -4.76
N THR A 152 -13.77 -16.25 -3.99
CA THR A 152 -14.57 -17.34 -3.41
C THR A 152 -15.91 -17.39 -4.11
N ILE A 153 -16.24 -18.55 -4.68
CA ILE A 153 -17.55 -18.82 -5.27
C ILE A 153 -18.33 -19.69 -4.29
N SER A 154 -19.54 -19.25 -3.94
CA SER A 154 -20.44 -20.00 -3.07
C SER A 154 -21.81 -20.14 -3.73
N ARG A 155 -22.52 -21.24 -3.43
CA ARG A 155 -23.91 -21.46 -3.87
C ARG A 155 -24.77 -21.87 -2.69
N SER A 156 -25.89 -21.20 -2.50
CA SER A 156 -26.77 -21.42 -1.34
C SER A 156 -25.98 -21.40 -0.02
N GLY A 157 -25.01 -20.48 0.10
CA GLY A 157 -24.12 -20.33 1.25
C GLY A 157 -22.95 -21.32 1.35
N SER A 158 -22.91 -22.37 0.53
CA SER A 158 -21.82 -23.37 0.55
C SER A 158 -20.70 -22.97 -0.41
N GLU A 159 -19.45 -22.96 0.06
CA GLU A 159 -18.26 -22.67 -0.78
C GLU A 159 -18.08 -23.77 -1.83
N LEU A 160 -18.11 -23.40 -3.11
CA LEU A 160 -17.88 -24.28 -4.25
C LEU A 160 -16.42 -24.26 -4.70
N ALA A 161 -15.79 -23.09 -4.65
CA ALA A 161 -14.43 -22.92 -5.09
C ALA A 161 -13.78 -21.71 -4.41
N ARG A 162 -12.45 -21.82 -4.26
CA ARG A 162 -11.58 -20.77 -3.77
C ARG A 162 -10.39 -20.67 -4.69
N LEU A 163 -10.27 -19.53 -5.36
CA LEU A 163 -9.31 -19.29 -6.42
C LEU A 163 -8.37 -18.14 -5.99
N PRO A 164 -7.12 -18.44 -5.59
CA PRO A 164 -6.15 -17.40 -5.27
C PRO A 164 -5.69 -16.66 -6.53
N CYS A 165 -5.46 -15.37 -6.38
CA CYS A 165 -4.80 -14.54 -7.39
C CYS A 165 -3.28 -14.76 -7.34
N ARG A 166 -2.62 -14.64 -8.49
CA ARG A 166 -1.17 -14.48 -8.59
C ARG A 166 -0.76 -13.10 -8.06
N PRO A 167 0.04 -13.00 -6.98
CA PRO A 167 0.36 -11.72 -6.34
C PRO A 167 0.99 -10.68 -7.27
N ASP A 168 1.86 -11.11 -8.19
CA ASP A 168 2.57 -10.28 -9.17
C ASP A 168 1.67 -9.66 -10.24
N THR A 169 0.41 -10.08 -10.30
CA THR A 169 -0.56 -9.65 -11.32
C THR A 169 -1.70 -8.82 -10.74
N ILE A 170 -1.67 -8.57 -9.42
CA ILE A 170 -2.70 -7.80 -8.75
C ILE A 170 -2.45 -6.32 -9.01
N GLU A 171 -3.31 -5.71 -9.81
CA GLU A 171 -3.34 -4.26 -9.98
C GLU A 171 -4.57 -3.71 -9.26
N ARG A 172 -4.37 -2.66 -8.46
CA ARG A 172 -5.40 -2.07 -7.60
C ARG A 172 -5.29 -0.55 -7.58
N ALA A 173 -6.39 0.13 -7.87
CA ALA A 173 -6.59 1.54 -7.52
C ALA A 173 -7.42 1.61 -6.23
N HIS A 174 -6.72 1.59 -5.09
CA HIS A 174 -7.31 1.69 -3.76
C HIS A 174 -8.14 2.97 -3.59
N ASP A 175 -9.14 2.92 -2.71
CA ASP A 175 -10.08 4.01 -2.41
C ASP A 175 -10.95 4.50 -3.61
N ARG A 176 -10.66 4.13 -4.86
CA ARG A 176 -11.45 4.53 -6.04
C ARG A 176 -12.90 4.08 -6.01
N LEU A 177 -13.14 2.81 -5.66
CA LEU A 177 -14.48 2.28 -5.45
C LEU A 177 -15.23 3.08 -4.37
N LEU A 178 -14.53 3.41 -3.29
CA LEU A 178 -15.09 4.16 -2.17
C LEU A 178 -15.45 5.60 -2.58
N ALA A 179 -14.58 6.26 -3.35
CA ALA A 179 -14.86 7.59 -3.91
C ALA A 179 -16.14 7.57 -4.76
N ARG A 180 -16.26 6.59 -5.67
CA ARG A 180 -17.45 6.43 -6.52
C ARG A 180 -18.72 6.12 -5.74
N MET A 181 -18.63 5.38 -4.63
CA MET A 181 -19.75 5.19 -3.73
C MET A 181 -20.16 6.49 -3.02
N ARG A 182 -19.19 7.31 -2.59
CA ARG A 182 -19.47 8.61 -1.97
C ARG A 182 -20.13 9.59 -2.94
N ASP A 183 -19.74 9.59 -4.21
CA ASP A 183 -20.32 10.45 -5.24
C ASP A 183 -21.85 10.22 -5.41
N ILE A 184 -22.33 9.01 -5.10
CA ILE A 184 -23.76 8.67 -5.14
C ILE A 184 -24.44 8.75 -3.75
N GLY A 185 -23.77 9.32 -2.75
CA GLY A 185 -24.30 9.49 -1.40
C GLY A 185 -24.23 8.26 -0.49
N ARG A 186 -23.48 7.21 -0.86
CA ARG A 186 -23.23 6.07 0.03
C ARG A 186 -22.05 6.37 0.94
N GLU A 187 -22.29 6.35 2.25
CA GLU A 187 -21.29 6.69 3.28
C GLU A 187 -20.91 5.52 4.19
N ARG A 188 -21.47 4.33 3.94
CA ARG A 188 -21.25 3.15 4.78
C ARG A 188 -21.05 1.89 3.93
N ALA A 189 -20.20 1.00 4.44
CA ALA A 189 -20.07 -0.37 3.97
C ALA A 189 -21.33 -1.17 4.32
N SER A 190 -21.47 -2.35 3.70
CA SER A 190 -22.63 -3.23 3.86
C SER A 190 -22.75 -3.83 5.27
N ASP A 191 -21.64 -3.89 6.01
CA ASP A 191 -21.60 -4.27 7.43
C ASP A 191 -21.92 -3.09 8.37
N GLY A 192 -22.25 -1.92 7.82
CA GLY A 192 -22.57 -0.72 8.56
C GLY A 192 -21.36 0.08 9.02
N VAL A 193 -20.11 -0.29 8.66
CA VAL A 193 -18.93 0.52 8.98
C VAL A 193 -18.92 1.80 8.15
N GLY A 194 -18.73 2.96 8.80
CA GLY A 194 -18.66 4.25 8.12
C GLY A 194 -17.42 4.37 7.22
N PHE A 195 -17.57 5.07 6.11
CA PHE A 195 -16.45 5.47 5.27
C PHE A 195 -15.60 6.53 6.00
N PRO A 196 -14.31 6.69 5.64
CA PRO A 196 -13.48 7.71 6.25
C PRO A 196 -14.05 9.08 5.87
N ASN A 197 -14.03 10.01 6.82
CA ASN A 197 -14.62 11.34 6.68
C ASN A 197 -13.72 12.34 5.92
N TYR A 198 -12.46 12.00 5.65
CA TYR A 198 -11.53 12.80 4.85
C TYR A 198 -11.61 12.50 3.36
N THR A 199 -11.07 13.39 2.52
CA THR A 199 -11.08 13.23 1.07
C THR A 199 -10.16 12.09 0.64
N ILE A 200 -10.58 11.33 -0.37
CA ILE A 200 -9.71 10.38 -1.05
C ILE A 200 -8.97 11.15 -2.13
N HIS A 201 -7.65 11.15 -2.06
CA HIS A 201 -6.81 11.88 -3.01
C HIS A 201 -6.24 10.94 -4.06
N ASP A 202 -6.23 11.38 -5.33
CA ASP A 202 -5.34 10.79 -6.33
C ASP A 202 -3.90 11.05 -5.87
N LEU A 203 -3.11 9.97 -5.74
CA LEU A 203 -1.78 10.06 -5.17
C LEU A 203 -0.81 10.74 -6.13
N ALA A 204 -0.49 11.99 -5.84
CA ALA A 204 0.70 12.67 -6.35
C ALA A 204 1.91 12.37 -5.45
N ALA A 205 3.11 12.50 -6.00
CA ALA A 205 4.33 12.47 -5.18
C ALA A 205 4.30 13.59 -4.13
N ALA A 206 4.84 13.32 -2.93
CA ALA A 206 4.87 14.29 -1.84
C ALA A 206 5.52 15.63 -2.23
N SER A 207 6.55 15.59 -3.08
CA SER A 207 7.24 16.78 -3.61
C SER A 207 6.40 17.64 -4.55
N ALA A 208 5.34 17.09 -5.14
CA ALA A 208 4.42 17.78 -6.05
C ALA A 208 3.06 18.09 -5.38
N SER A 209 2.89 17.67 -4.13
CA SER A 209 1.67 17.83 -3.34
C SER A 209 1.54 19.26 -2.79
N PRO A 210 0.33 19.85 -2.76
CA PRO A 210 0.07 21.10 -2.04
C PRO A 210 0.45 21.03 -0.56
N PRO A 211 0.71 22.19 0.10
CA PRO A 211 0.91 22.26 1.55
C PRO A 211 -0.21 21.59 2.34
N CYS A 212 0.12 21.15 3.56
CA CYS A 212 -0.85 20.53 4.45
C CYS A 212 -1.86 21.56 4.95
N GLU A 213 -3.14 21.18 4.94
CA GLU A 213 -4.26 21.99 5.39
C GLU A 213 -5.13 21.16 6.34
N VAL A 214 -5.89 21.82 7.22
CA VAL A 214 -6.84 21.14 8.10
C VAL A 214 -7.98 20.56 7.25
N GLU A 215 -8.28 19.29 7.45
CA GLU A 215 -9.37 18.57 6.79
C GLU A 215 -10.15 17.74 7.82
N ASN A 216 -11.33 18.23 8.21
CA ASN A 216 -12.13 17.65 9.29
C ASN A 216 -11.32 17.55 10.60
N ASN A 217 -11.11 16.33 11.10
CA ASN A 217 -10.30 16.03 12.28
C ASN A 217 -8.88 15.54 11.93
N VAL A 218 -8.47 15.66 10.67
CA VAL A 218 -7.15 15.28 10.15
C VAL A 218 -6.54 16.43 9.35
N ASP A 219 -5.34 16.24 8.78
CA ASP A 219 -4.77 17.16 7.80
C ASP A 219 -4.61 16.46 6.43
N THR A 220 -4.59 17.25 5.35
CA THR A 220 -4.55 16.74 3.97
C THR A 220 -3.28 15.95 3.64
N CYS A 221 -2.17 16.18 4.35
CA CYS A 221 -0.96 15.38 4.17
C CYS A 221 -1.11 14.02 4.86
N TRP A 222 -1.72 13.98 6.05
CA TRP A 222 -2.03 12.72 6.71
C TRP A 222 -3.00 11.87 5.88
N SER A 223 -4.08 12.46 5.33
CA SER A 223 -5.04 11.70 4.51
C SER A 223 -4.40 11.12 3.24
N ARG A 224 -3.55 11.88 2.54
CA ARG A 224 -2.72 11.36 1.43
C ARG A 224 -1.79 10.22 1.86
N GLY A 225 -1.17 10.36 3.03
CA GLY A 225 -0.32 9.31 3.62
C GLY A 225 -1.10 8.02 3.88
N VAL A 226 -2.33 8.14 4.38
CA VAL A 226 -3.21 6.98 4.59
C VAL A 226 -3.61 6.32 3.27
N SER A 227 -3.98 7.09 2.24
CA SER A 227 -4.27 6.53 0.92
C SER A 227 -3.04 5.79 0.37
N ALA A 228 -1.85 6.40 0.39
CA ALA A 228 -0.62 5.73 -0.04
C ALA A 228 -0.34 4.42 0.71
N ALA A 229 -0.51 4.41 2.04
CA ALA A 229 -0.34 3.21 2.85
C ALA A 229 -1.36 2.11 2.48
N ARG A 230 -2.62 2.47 2.21
CA ARG A 230 -3.65 1.53 1.75
C ARG A 230 -3.36 0.97 0.36
N GLY A 231 -2.70 1.75 -0.49
CA GLY A 231 -2.17 1.31 -1.78
C GLY A 231 -0.93 0.42 -1.68
N GLY A 232 -0.33 0.30 -0.50
CA GLY A 232 0.91 -0.46 -0.27
C GLY A 232 2.19 0.32 -0.54
N ASP A 233 2.10 1.61 -0.92
CA ASP A 233 3.27 2.47 -1.09
C ASP A 233 3.65 3.13 0.24
N LEU A 234 4.34 2.35 1.08
CA LEU A 234 4.80 2.82 2.38
C LEU A 234 5.84 3.94 2.30
N LYS A 235 6.55 4.06 1.17
CA LYS A 235 7.52 5.14 0.98
C LYS A 235 6.79 6.45 0.73
N ALA A 236 5.84 6.47 -0.20
CA ALA A 236 5.00 7.64 -0.44
C ALA A 236 4.17 7.99 0.80
N ALA A 237 3.70 7.00 1.56
CA ALA A 237 3.02 7.22 2.83
C ALA A 237 3.92 7.94 3.83
N LEU A 238 5.15 7.45 4.03
CA LEU A 238 6.13 8.06 4.93
C LEU A 238 6.44 9.51 4.56
N GLU A 239 6.63 9.80 3.27
CA GLU A 239 6.91 11.16 2.80
C GLU A 239 5.75 12.13 3.15
N HIS A 240 4.50 11.71 2.96
CA HIS A 240 3.33 12.51 3.32
C HIS A 240 3.12 12.63 4.84
N TYR A 241 3.40 11.58 5.61
CA TYR A 241 3.36 11.64 7.07
C TYR A 241 4.44 12.58 7.63
N ASP A 242 5.63 12.60 7.03
CA ASP A 242 6.68 13.57 7.36
C ASP A 242 6.23 15.01 7.06
N MET A 243 5.54 15.25 5.93
CA MET A 243 4.93 16.56 5.63
C MET A 243 3.90 16.96 6.70
N SER A 244 2.97 16.07 7.05
CA SER A 244 1.98 16.31 8.11
C SER A 244 2.66 16.64 9.45
N CYS A 245 3.68 15.87 9.84
CA CYS A 245 4.43 16.11 11.08
C CYS A 245 5.20 17.44 11.07
N ALA A 246 5.74 17.83 9.91
CA ALA A 246 6.46 19.09 9.74
C ALA A 246 5.52 20.31 9.78
N ALA A 247 4.28 20.16 9.28
CA ALA A 247 3.27 21.22 9.27
C ALA A 247 2.78 21.61 10.67
N ARG A 248 2.93 20.71 11.66
CA ARG A 248 2.51 20.95 13.07
C ARG A 248 1.05 21.36 13.24
N ILE A 249 0.20 20.98 12.29
CA ILE A 249 -1.25 21.12 12.40
C ILE A 249 -1.78 20.12 13.43
N MET A 250 -1.22 18.91 13.44
CA MET A 250 -1.51 17.86 14.41
C MET A 250 -0.37 16.85 14.51
N THR A 251 -0.49 15.91 15.44
CA THR A 251 0.52 14.88 15.73
C THR A 251 0.30 13.56 14.98
N ALA A 252 -0.78 13.44 14.21
CA ALA A 252 -1.15 12.20 13.52
C ALA A 252 -0.09 11.71 12.52
N GLY A 253 0.44 12.63 11.69
CA GLY A 253 1.56 12.31 10.80
C GLY A 253 2.83 11.93 11.55
N CYS A 254 3.11 12.57 12.70
CA CYS A 254 4.29 12.23 13.51
C CYS A 254 4.22 10.80 14.05
N TYR A 255 3.04 10.38 14.51
CA TYR A 255 2.82 9.02 14.99
C TYR A 255 3.03 7.99 13.87
N GLU A 256 2.36 8.19 12.73
CA GLU A 256 2.44 7.25 11.60
C GLU A 256 3.85 7.16 11.01
N ALA A 257 4.54 8.30 10.81
CA ALA A 257 5.94 8.33 10.41
C ALA A 257 6.84 7.64 11.44
N GLY A 258 6.60 7.89 12.73
CA GLY A 258 7.33 7.28 13.84
C GLY A 258 7.28 5.76 13.82
N LYS A 259 6.09 5.18 13.62
CA LYS A 259 5.91 3.72 13.47
C LYS A 259 6.66 3.18 12.26
N LEU A 260 6.52 3.82 11.09
CA LEU A 260 7.20 3.37 9.87
C LEU A 260 8.72 3.39 10.04
N TYR A 261 9.28 4.47 10.57
CA TYR A 261 10.71 4.57 10.86
C TYR A 261 11.19 3.54 11.90
N LEU A 262 10.34 3.11 12.83
CA LEU A 262 10.71 2.13 13.86
C LEU A 262 10.61 0.69 13.36
N GLN A 263 9.48 0.35 12.74
CA GLN A 263 9.05 -1.03 12.52
C GLN A 263 9.35 -1.54 11.11
N ASN A 264 9.28 -0.69 10.09
CA ASN A 264 9.51 -1.13 8.72
C ASN A 264 11.01 -1.31 8.43
N ARG A 265 11.40 -2.49 7.94
CA ARG A 265 12.80 -2.86 7.71
C ARG A 265 13.48 -1.98 6.67
N GLN A 266 12.77 -1.61 5.60
CA GLN A 266 13.34 -0.86 4.46
C GLN A 266 13.36 0.65 4.72
N LEU A 267 12.38 1.15 5.48
CA LEU A 267 12.22 2.57 5.80
C LEU A 267 12.83 2.96 7.15
N ARG A 268 13.49 2.02 7.83
CA ARG A 268 13.95 2.17 9.21
C ARG A 268 14.87 3.38 9.38
N GLY A 269 14.59 4.18 10.40
CA GLY A 269 15.41 5.33 10.79
C GLY A 269 15.18 5.69 12.25
N TYR A 270 15.85 5.01 13.18
CA TYR A 270 15.56 5.12 14.61
C TYR A 270 15.64 6.54 15.18
N VAL A 271 16.60 7.35 14.72
CA VAL A 271 16.71 8.76 15.15
C VAL A 271 15.45 9.54 14.77
N ARG A 272 14.96 9.35 13.54
CA ARG A 272 13.71 9.98 13.07
C ARG A 272 12.50 9.39 13.77
N ALA A 273 12.46 8.06 13.99
CA ALA A 273 11.40 7.41 14.78
C ALA A 273 11.23 8.08 16.14
N ARG A 274 12.33 8.22 16.90
CA ARG A 274 12.31 8.89 18.21
C ARG A 274 11.85 10.34 18.10
N GLN A 275 12.39 11.10 17.14
CA GLN A 275 12.03 12.52 16.95
C GLN A 275 10.54 12.71 16.65
N SER A 276 9.94 11.84 15.83
CA SER A 276 8.52 11.91 15.50
C SER A 276 7.65 11.44 16.67
N LEU A 277 7.99 10.31 17.31
CA LEU A 277 7.22 9.74 18.42
C LEU A 277 7.20 10.63 19.67
N VAL A 278 8.32 11.31 19.98
CA VAL A 278 8.39 12.27 21.11
C VAL A 278 7.34 13.36 20.97
N ARG A 279 7.11 13.88 19.75
CA ARG A 279 6.11 14.93 19.54
C ARG A 279 4.70 14.49 19.87
N THR A 280 4.33 13.28 19.48
CA THR A 280 3.00 12.74 19.79
C THR A 280 2.89 12.36 21.27
N CYS A 281 3.95 11.77 21.86
CA CYS A 281 3.95 11.35 23.26
C CYS A 281 3.92 12.52 24.27
N ASP A 282 4.58 13.63 23.94
CA ASP A 282 4.57 14.83 24.79
C ASP A 282 3.36 15.74 24.55
N GLY A 283 2.51 15.43 23.56
CA GLY A 283 1.26 16.13 23.31
C GLY A 283 0.08 15.56 24.11
N ASP A 284 -1.06 16.25 24.02
CA ASP A 284 -2.29 15.89 24.73
C ASP A 284 -3.22 14.95 23.92
N ASP A 285 -2.70 14.34 22.85
CA ASP A 285 -3.48 13.44 21.98
C ASP A 285 -3.86 12.16 22.74
N SER A 286 -5.13 12.07 23.13
CA SER A 286 -5.65 10.94 23.89
C SER A 286 -5.73 9.63 23.10
N GLY A 287 -5.73 9.71 21.77
CA GLY A 287 -5.84 8.55 20.90
C GLY A 287 -4.48 7.92 20.62
N GLN A 288 -3.55 8.69 20.07
CA GLN A 288 -2.25 8.23 19.59
C GLN A 288 -1.11 8.48 20.57
N GLY A 289 -1.25 9.44 21.48
CA GLY A 289 -0.29 9.73 22.55
C GLY A 289 0.17 8.48 23.33
N PRO A 290 -0.74 7.64 23.87
CA PRO A 290 -0.31 6.48 24.65
C PRO A 290 0.46 5.46 23.81
N TYR A 291 0.05 5.23 22.56
CA TYR A 291 0.78 4.33 21.64
C TYR A 291 2.16 4.89 21.26
N ALA A 292 2.28 6.20 21.03
CA ALA A 292 3.56 6.85 20.76
C ALA A 292 4.50 6.74 21.95
N CYS A 293 4.00 6.99 23.16
CA CYS A 293 4.73 6.83 24.41
C CYS A 293 5.18 5.41 24.65
N LYS A 294 4.34 4.41 24.30
CA LYS A 294 4.74 3.00 24.35
C LYS A 294 5.96 2.74 23.46
N TYR A 295 5.92 3.16 22.20
CA TYR A 295 7.05 2.93 21.29
C TYR A 295 8.33 3.63 21.78
N LEU A 296 8.22 4.87 22.23
CA LEU A 296 9.34 5.61 22.79
C LEU A 296 9.92 4.93 24.04
N GLY A 297 9.04 4.50 24.95
CA GLY A 297 9.41 3.79 26.16
C GLY A 297 10.05 2.43 25.88
N TRP A 298 9.52 1.68 24.91
CA TRP A 298 10.11 0.43 24.44
C TRP A 298 11.49 0.63 23.81
N MET A 299 11.70 1.72 23.06
CA MET A 299 13.02 2.06 22.52
C MET A 299 14.05 2.27 23.65
N TYR A 300 13.70 3.05 24.69
CA TYR A 300 14.58 3.26 25.84
C TYR A 300 14.77 2.01 26.70
N LEU A 301 13.72 1.19 26.88
CA LEU A 301 13.81 -0.08 27.59
C LEU A 301 14.77 -1.04 26.86
N THR A 302 14.65 -1.18 25.55
CA THR A 302 15.46 -2.15 24.78
C THR A 302 16.81 -1.62 24.31
N GLY A 303 17.03 -0.31 24.34
CA GLY A 303 18.17 0.34 23.67
C GLY A 303 18.06 0.31 22.14
N THR A 304 16.85 0.16 21.60
CA THR A 304 16.65 0.09 20.14
C THR A 304 16.84 1.48 19.53
N GLY A 305 18.00 1.70 18.93
CA GLY A 305 18.34 2.95 18.22
C GLY A 305 18.54 4.17 19.13
N VAL A 306 18.62 3.93 20.44
CA VAL A 306 18.95 4.89 21.51
C VAL A 306 19.82 4.17 22.55
N GLU A 307 20.50 4.92 23.40
CA GLU A 307 21.09 4.32 24.60
C GLU A 307 19.98 3.78 25.51
N ARG A 308 20.16 2.59 26.06
CA ARG A 308 19.20 2.00 26.99
C ARG A 308 19.15 2.84 28.27
N ASP A 309 17.97 3.31 28.62
CA ASP A 309 17.74 4.20 29.76
C ASP A 309 16.42 3.84 30.46
N LEU A 310 16.52 3.20 31.62
CA LEU A 310 15.35 2.77 32.40
C LEU A 310 14.56 3.94 32.99
N THR A 311 15.20 5.11 33.19
CA THR A 311 14.52 6.31 33.69
C THR A 311 13.62 6.89 32.60
N GLN A 312 14.16 7.06 31.39
CA GLN A 312 13.38 7.53 30.24
C GLN A 312 12.30 6.52 29.83
N ALA A 313 12.60 5.22 29.92
CA ALA A 313 11.62 4.16 29.72
C ALA A 313 10.47 4.27 30.72
N PHE A 314 10.76 4.43 32.01
CA PHE A 314 9.75 4.59 33.05
C PHE A 314 8.84 5.79 32.78
N VAL A 315 9.41 6.95 32.44
CA VAL A 315 8.65 8.18 32.16
C VAL A 315 7.70 7.98 30.98
N ALA A 316 8.21 7.49 29.85
CA ALA A 316 7.39 7.29 28.66
C ALA A 316 6.32 6.19 28.86
N LEU A 317 6.68 5.05 29.46
CA LEU A 317 5.73 3.94 29.69
C LEU A 317 4.70 4.27 30.77
N SER A 318 5.03 5.13 31.74
CA SER A 318 4.05 5.67 32.68
C SER A 318 2.98 6.49 31.96
N LYS A 319 3.36 7.34 31.00
CA LYS A 319 2.40 8.06 30.16
C LYS A 319 1.57 7.12 29.29
N ALA A 320 2.16 6.07 28.75
CA ALA A 320 1.44 5.08 27.94
C ALA A 320 0.39 4.29 28.75
N CYS A 321 0.72 3.94 30.00
CA CYS A 321 -0.15 3.16 30.87
C CYS A 321 -1.19 4.01 31.63
N PHE A 322 -0.80 5.20 32.08
CA PHE A 322 -1.62 6.10 32.88
C PHE A 322 -1.55 7.49 32.25
N LEU A 323 -2.30 7.70 31.16
CA LEU A 323 -2.24 9.00 30.51
C LEU A 323 -2.85 10.08 31.43
N HIS A 324 -2.19 11.23 31.48
CA HIS A 324 -2.69 12.40 32.18
C HIS A 324 -3.70 13.15 31.30
N ASN A 325 -4.83 12.51 31.00
CA ASN A 325 -5.94 13.16 30.29
C ASN A 325 -7.30 12.64 30.77
N ASP A 326 -8.37 13.32 30.36
CA ASP A 326 -9.74 13.03 30.80
C ASP A 326 -10.30 11.70 30.24
N ALA A 327 -9.63 11.09 29.26
CA ALA A 327 -10.05 9.84 28.63
C ALA A 327 -9.21 8.67 29.13
N ILE A 328 -9.84 7.64 29.71
CA ILE A 328 -9.18 6.42 30.20
C ILE A 328 -8.79 5.51 29.01
N LEU A 329 -7.96 6.01 28.09
CA LEU A 329 -7.37 5.24 27.01
C LEU A 329 -6.02 4.72 27.49
N ILE A 330 -6.04 3.51 28.04
CA ILE A 330 -4.87 2.79 28.54
C ILE A 330 -4.32 1.91 27.41
N ASP A 331 -3.02 2.02 27.09
CA ASP A 331 -2.34 1.00 26.29
C ASP A 331 -1.84 -0.13 27.22
N GLY A 332 -2.49 -1.31 27.12
CA GLY A 332 -2.16 -2.46 27.95
C GLY A 332 -0.74 -3.01 27.75
N GLU A 333 -0.16 -2.85 26.56
CA GLU A 333 1.23 -3.24 26.27
C GLU A 333 2.22 -2.25 26.92
N GLY A 334 1.87 -0.96 26.95
CA GLY A 334 2.58 0.09 27.70
C GLY A 334 2.61 -0.22 29.19
N CYS A 335 1.47 -0.63 29.78
CA CYS A 335 1.43 -1.10 31.17
C CYS A 335 2.30 -2.33 31.42
N HIS A 336 2.29 -3.29 30.48
CA HIS A 336 3.15 -4.46 30.56
C HIS A 336 4.63 -4.09 30.60
N PHE A 337 5.09 -3.24 29.67
CA PHE A 337 6.47 -2.78 29.63
C PHE A 337 6.83 -1.91 30.84
N LEU A 338 5.91 -1.10 31.36
CA LEU A 338 6.13 -0.36 32.60
C LEU A 338 6.40 -1.32 33.78
N GLY A 339 5.63 -2.40 33.88
CA GLY A 339 5.85 -3.46 34.85
C GLY A 339 7.26 -4.04 34.74
N GLN A 340 7.73 -4.33 33.52
CA GLN A 340 9.10 -4.81 33.29
C GLN A 340 10.15 -3.82 33.79
N VAL A 341 10.02 -2.53 33.46
CA VAL A 341 10.93 -1.49 33.97
C VAL A 341 10.97 -1.47 35.51
N ILE A 342 9.81 -1.56 36.17
CA ILE A 342 9.73 -1.56 37.65
C ILE A 342 10.40 -2.80 38.25
N PHE A 343 10.27 -3.96 37.63
CA PHE A 343 10.96 -5.17 38.09
C PHE A 343 12.49 -5.08 37.89
N GLU A 344 12.93 -4.65 36.71
CA GLU A 344 14.36 -4.56 36.38
C GLU A 344 15.09 -3.51 37.23
N THR A 345 14.45 -2.38 37.53
CA THR A 345 15.02 -1.34 38.41
C THR A 345 15.16 -1.80 39.87
N ARG A 346 14.39 -2.81 40.30
CA ARG A 346 14.40 -3.35 41.67
C ARG A 346 15.23 -4.64 41.81
N ALA A 347 15.65 -5.25 40.71
CA ALA A 347 16.44 -6.47 40.75
C ALA A 347 17.85 -6.17 41.32
N PRO A 348 18.32 -6.91 42.34
CA PRO A 348 19.69 -6.76 42.82
C PRO A 348 20.67 -7.16 41.72
N SER A 349 21.68 -6.31 41.51
CA SER A 349 22.76 -6.46 40.52
C SER A 349 23.60 -7.71 40.72
#